data_AF-A0A8E0RVF5-F1
#
_entry.id   AF-A0A8E0RVF5-F1
#
_cell.length_a   1.000
_cell.length_b   1.000
_cell.length_c   1.000
_cell.angle_alpha   90.00
_cell.angle_beta   90.00
_cell.angle_gamma   90.00
#
_symmetry.space_group_name_H-M   'P 1'
#
loop_
_entity.id
_entity.type
_entity.pdbx_description
1 polymer ?
#
loop_
_entity_poly.entity_id
_entity_poly.type
_entity_poly.pdbx_seq_one_letter_code
_entity_poly.pdbx_strand_id
1 'polypeptide(L)'
;MLASSKSQITWNFDSDPGSIFHGYIIEKNQEISVYPPLHVQLAPGSKLCHLHLLPTATHSVPKFVSTEILDAERGYAKLVLNESALYEERLRGEYATETGVFHLKVVGEDCNHPHHRTKPWAINLLLVPTEKPVWSERQYSFQVDSNLPAGGVVGKVTAYAALDPERGLENRLGDDTGMCNYAINHPDNNLFDINGHGVIRSRIPLERHSGKRFSINVTAFDCHIPVPRRATVAVSVFVRSNCTIEWNGKY
;
A
#
# COMPACT_ATOMS: atom_id res chain seq x y z
N MET A 1 -18.46 48.75 -13.35
CA MET A 1 -18.63 47.54 -12.53
C MET A 1 -17.40 46.67 -12.69
N LEU A 2 -16.53 46.66 -11.68
CA LEU A 2 -15.38 45.76 -11.65
C LEU A 2 -15.86 44.37 -11.25
N ALA A 3 -15.59 43.38 -12.09
CA ALA A 3 -15.90 41.98 -11.80
C ALA A 3 -15.18 41.57 -10.51
N SER A 4 -15.95 41.21 -9.48
CA SER A 4 -15.43 40.53 -8.30
C SER A 4 -14.92 39.16 -8.75
N SER A 5 -13.60 39.07 -8.97
CA SER A 5 -12.88 37.80 -9.06
C SER A 5 -13.02 37.15 -7.69
N LYS A 6 -14.03 36.27 -7.53
CA LYS A 6 -14.12 35.41 -6.37
C LYS A 6 -12.88 34.53 -6.41
N SER A 7 -12.06 34.60 -5.36
CA SER A 7 -10.94 33.69 -5.05
C SER A 7 -11.48 32.26 -4.89
N GLN A 8 -11.84 31.62 -5.99
CA GLN A 8 -12.38 30.27 -6.01
C GLN A 8 -11.23 29.30 -6.21
N ILE A 9 -11.00 28.45 -5.20
CA ILE A 9 -10.18 27.26 -5.36
C ILE A 9 -10.94 26.25 -6.23
N THR A 10 -10.22 25.50 -7.06
CA THR A 10 -10.80 24.56 -8.03
C THR A 10 -10.06 23.23 -8.01
N TRP A 11 -10.67 22.19 -8.57
CA TRP A 11 -9.94 20.94 -8.80
C TRP A 11 -8.95 21.10 -9.96
N ASN A 12 -7.93 20.25 -10.00
CA ASN A 12 -7.00 20.14 -11.14
C ASN A 12 -7.60 19.46 -12.38
N PHE A 13 -8.89 19.14 -12.35
CA PHE A 13 -9.66 18.48 -13.42
C PHE A 13 -11.03 19.14 -13.52
N ASP A 14 -11.69 18.94 -14.66
CA ASP A 14 -13.05 19.44 -14.86
C ASP A 14 -14.05 18.62 -14.06
N SER A 15 -14.72 19.26 -13.09
CA SER A 15 -15.71 18.63 -12.21
C SER A 15 -17.11 18.71 -12.81
N ASP A 16 -17.22 18.50 -14.12
CA ASP A 16 -18.50 18.56 -14.83
C ASP A 16 -19.50 17.57 -14.22
N PRO A 17 -20.80 17.91 -14.14
CA PRO A 17 -21.79 17.11 -13.41
C PRO A 17 -21.97 15.67 -13.91
N GLY A 18 -21.54 15.37 -15.14
CA GLY A 18 -21.62 14.03 -15.74
C GLY A 18 -20.35 13.17 -15.54
N SER A 19 -19.25 13.76 -15.06
CA SER A 19 -17.97 13.07 -14.93
C SER A 19 -17.86 12.37 -13.58
N ILE A 20 -17.91 11.05 -13.58
CA ILE A 20 -17.73 10.21 -12.38
C ILE A 20 -16.34 9.59 -12.43
N PHE A 21 -15.60 9.75 -11.34
CA PHE A 21 -14.24 9.25 -11.23
C PHE A 21 -14.14 8.09 -10.26
N HIS A 22 -13.07 7.32 -10.38
CA HIS A 22 -12.91 6.08 -9.64
C HIS A 22 -11.69 6.16 -8.73
N GLY A 23 -11.90 5.78 -7.48
CA GLY A 23 -10.84 5.42 -6.55
C GLY A 23 -10.88 3.91 -6.31
N TYR A 24 -9.71 3.31 -6.11
CA TYR A 24 -9.57 1.89 -5.88
C TYR A 24 -9.02 1.69 -4.48
N ILE A 25 -9.78 0.99 -3.65
CA ILE A 25 -9.30 0.53 -2.34
C ILE A 25 -8.60 -0.79 -2.61
N ILE A 26 -7.27 -0.74 -2.57
CA ILE A 26 -6.41 -1.88 -2.80
C ILE A 26 -6.02 -2.40 -1.41
N GLU A 27 -6.82 -3.32 -0.88
CA GLU A 27 -6.70 -3.82 0.51
C GLU A 27 -5.27 -4.23 0.85
N LYS A 28 -4.60 -4.86 -0.11
CA LYS A 28 -3.19 -5.26 -0.05
C LYS A 28 -2.22 -4.12 0.27
N ASN A 29 -2.36 -2.99 -0.42
CA ASN A 29 -1.39 -1.90 -0.34
C ASN A 29 -1.71 -0.98 0.83
N GLN A 30 -2.82 -1.24 1.54
CA GLN A 30 -3.38 -0.35 2.55
C GLN A 30 -3.56 1.07 2.00
N GLU A 31 -3.79 1.16 0.69
CA GLU A 31 -3.77 2.40 -0.07
C GLU A 31 -5.07 2.55 -0.85
N ILE A 32 -5.52 3.79 -0.93
CA ILE A 32 -6.63 4.18 -1.78
C ILE A 32 -6.05 5.02 -2.92
N SER A 33 -5.97 4.43 -4.11
CA SER A 33 -5.49 5.13 -5.29
C SER A 33 -6.65 5.82 -5.99
N VAL A 34 -6.53 7.13 -6.22
CA VAL A 34 -7.54 7.94 -6.92
C VAL A 34 -6.95 8.51 -8.20
N TYR A 35 -7.69 8.39 -9.30
CA TYR A 35 -7.29 8.93 -10.59
C TYR A 35 -8.36 9.86 -11.16
N PRO A 36 -8.04 11.13 -11.46
CA PRO A 36 -6.76 11.81 -11.22
C PRO A 36 -6.45 12.00 -9.72
N PRO A 37 -5.18 12.27 -9.35
CA PRO A 37 -4.81 12.57 -7.97
C PRO A 37 -5.59 13.75 -7.40
N LEU A 38 -5.87 13.70 -6.09
CA LEU A 38 -6.60 14.75 -5.39
C LEU A 38 -5.69 15.98 -5.20
N HIS A 39 -5.88 16.96 -6.08
CA HIS A 39 -5.11 18.19 -6.08
C HIS A 39 -6.04 19.38 -6.28
N VAL A 40 -6.01 20.30 -5.31
CA VAL A 40 -6.78 21.54 -5.34
C VAL A 40 -5.89 22.66 -5.85
N GLN A 41 -6.29 23.31 -6.94
CA GLN A 41 -5.71 24.55 -7.40
C GLN A 41 -6.08 25.67 -6.44
N LEU A 42 -5.07 26.12 -5.69
CA LEU A 42 -5.20 27.13 -4.67
C LEU A 42 -5.12 28.55 -5.25
N ALA A 43 -5.83 29.48 -4.64
CA ALA A 43 -5.66 30.90 -4.91
C ALA A 43 -4.26 31.35 -4.42
N PRO A 44 -3.66 32.42 -5.00
CA PRO A 44 -2.36 32.91 -4.58
C PRO A 44 -2.31 33.19 -3.07
N GLY A 45 -1.31 32.62 -2.39
CA GLY A 45 -1.12 32.76 -0.94
C GLY A 45 -2.08 31.94 -0.06
N SER A 46 -2.97 31.15 -0.66
CA SER A 46 -3.86 30.22 0.04
C SER A 46 -3.19 28.86 0.29
N LYS A 47 -3.74 28.09 1.22
CA LYS A 47 -3.32 26.73 1.57
C LYS A 47 -4.53 25.83 1.72
N LEU A 48 -4.38 24.56 1.40
CA LEU A 48 -5.41 23.55 1.65
C LEU A 48 -5.42 23.18 3.14
N CYS A 49 -6.55 23.41 3.82
CA CYS A 49 -6.72 23.09 5.24
C CYS A 49 -7.44 21.76 5.44
N HIS A 50 -8.51 21.54 4.68
CA HIS A 50 -9.33 20.35 4.82
C HIS A 50 -9.71 19.73 3.49
N LEU A 51 -9.83 18.40 3.52
CA LEU A 51 -10.45 17.63 2.46
C LEU A 51 -11.61 16.85 3.08
N HIS A 52 -12.83 17.11 2.61
CA HIS A 52 -14.03 16.49 3.13
C HIS A 52 -14.54 15.41 2.18
N LEU A 53 -14.72 14.21 2.70
CA LEU A 53 -15.58 13.20 2.08
C LEU A 53 -17.02 13.45 2.54
N LEU A 54 -17.94 13.47 1.60
CA LEU A 54 -19.35 13.75 1.82
C LEU A 54 -20.18 12.55 1.38
N PRO A 55 -21.28 12.24 2.10
CA PRO A 55 -22.18 11.18 1.73
C PRO A 55 -23.00 11.55 0.48
N THR A 56 -23.63 10.54 -0.11
CA THR A 56 -24.66 10.69 -1.14
C THR A 56 -26.02 10.24 -0.60
N ALA A 57 -27.08 10.36 -1.41
CA ALA A 57 -28.41 9.89 -1.03
C ALA A 57 -28.45 8.37 -0.78
N THR A 58 -27.51 7.61 -1.37
CA THR A 58 -27.47 6.15 -1.29
C THR A 58 -26.38 5.63 -0.36
N HIS A 59 -25.31 6.40 -0.10
CA HIS A 59 -24.16 5.93 0.67
C HIS A 59 -23.69 6.95 1.70
N SER A 60 -23.50 6.47 2.93
CA SER A 60 -22.70 7.16 3.95
C SER A 60 -21.21 7.08 3.61
N VAL A 61 -20.41 7.97 4.17
CA VAL A 61 -18.95 7.85 4.11
C VAL A 61 -18.53 6.66 4.97
N PRO A 62 -17.83 5.65 4.42
CA PRO A 62 -17.42 4.49 5.20
C PRO A 62 -16.43 4.89 6.29
N LYS A 63 -16.56 4.31 7.48
CA LYS A 63 -15.67 4.61 8.63
C LYS A 63 -14.21 4.23 8.37
N PHE A 64 -13.99 3.33 7.42
CA PHE A 64 -12.66 2.90 7.03
C PHE A 64 -11.98 3.79 5.99
N VAL A 65 -12.63 4.84 5.51
CA VAL A 65 -12.03 5.80 4.58
C VAL A 65 -11.95 7.17 5.25
N SER A 66 -10.75 7.75 5.28
CA SER A 66 -10.50 9.10 5.74
C SER A 66 -9.64 9.88 4.74
N THR A 67 -9.35 11.14 5.05
CA THR A 67 -8.54 12.04 4.22
C THR A 67 -7.31 12.51 4.98
N GLU A 68 -6.22 12.75 4.25
CA GLU A 68 -4.98 13.31 4.80
C GLU A 68 -4.41 14.35 3.83
N ILE A 69 -3.97 15.49 4.36
CA ILE A 69 -3.29 16.53 3.57
C ILE A 69 -1.81 16.15 3.44
N LEU A 70 -1.34 16.00 2.20
CA LEU A 70 0.05 15.64 1.91
C LEU A 70 0.95 16.88 1.80
N ASP A 71 0.45 17.92 1.12
CA ASP A 71 1.15 19.18 0.95
C ASP A 71 0.11 20.31 0.89
N ALA A 72 -0.01 21.03 2.01
CA ALA A 72 -1.00 22.10 2.15
C ALA A 72 -0.72 23.30 1.24
N GLU A 73 0.56 23.61 0.96
CA GLU A 73 0.96 24.77 0.13
C GLU A 73 0.68 24.52 -1.34
N ARG A 74 0.82 23.26 -1.77
CA ARG A 74 0.56 22.84 -3.15
C ARG A 74 -0.83 22.24 -3.34
N GLY A 75 -1.62 22.10 -2.29
CA GLY A 75 -3.00 21.61 -2.36
C GLY A 75 -3.12 20.11 -2.64
N TYR A 76 -2.12 19.29 -2.28
CA TYR A 76 -2.18 17.84 -2.44
C TYR A 76 -2.77 17.16 -1.21
N ALA A 77 -3.64 16.19 -1.45
CA ALA A 77 -4.21 15.34 -0.42
C ALA A 77 -4.33 13.89 -0.93
N LYS A 78 -4.60 12.96 -0.02
CA LYS A 78 -4.91 11.56 -0.35
C LYS A 78 -6.06 11.05 0.49
N LEU A 79 -6.63 9.94 0.05
CA LEU A 79 -7.52 9.12 0.87
C LEU A 79 -6.69 8.08 1.63
N VAL A 80 -7.10 7.77 2.85
CA VAL A 80 -6.40 6.84 3.74
C VAL A 80 -7.35 5.73 4.15
N LEU A 81 -6.84 4.50 4.16
CA LEU A 81 -7.56 3.32 4.58
C LEU A 81 -7.33 3.07 6.08
N ASN A 82 -8.40 2.85 6.83
CA ASN A 82 -8.35 2.28 8.17
C ASN A 82 -8.80 0.81 8.11
N GLU A 83 -7.82 -0.09 8.12
CA GLU A 83 -8.05 -1.53 7.99
C GLU A 83 -8.89 -2.12 9.10
N SER A 84 -8.66 -1.70 10.35
CA SER A 84 -9.43 -2.21 11.49
C SER A 84 -10.91 -1.86 11.33
N ALA A 85 -11.22 -0.64 10.87
CA ALA A 85 -12.59 -0.25 10.57
C ALA A 85 -13.17 -1.00 9.35
N LEU A 86 -12.35 -1.29 8.32
CA LEU A 86 -12.82 -2.06 7.15
C LEU A 86 -13.20 -3.48 7.57
N TYR A 87 -12.39 -4.05 8.46
CA TYR A 87 -12.61 -5.36 9.03
C TYR A 87 -13.93 -5.45 9.81
N GLU A 88 -14.17 -4.50 10.72
CA GLU A 88 -15.40 -4.43 11.52
C GLU A 88 -16.65 -4.29 10.65
N GLU A 89 -16.59 -3.48 9.58
CA GLU A 89 -17.71 -3.30 8.66
C GLU A 89 -17.99 -4.58 7.86
N ARG A 90 -16.95 -5.34 7.47
CA ARG A 90 -17.13 -6.67 6.85
C ARG A 90 -17.81 -7.67 7.79
N LEU A 91 -17.40 -7.68 9.06
CA LEU A 91 -17.97 -8.58 10.08
C LEU A 91 -19.47 -8.36 10.29
N ARG A 92 -19.91 -7.10 10.29
CA ARG A 92 -21.32 -6.76 10.48
C ARG A 92 -22.19 -7.14 9.29
N GLY A 93 -21.60 -7.51 8.16
CA GLY A 93 -22.35 -7.67 6.90
C GLY A 93 -22.97 -6.35 6.43
N GLU A 94 -22.51 -5.21 6.94
CA GLU A 94 -22.95 -3.86 6.56
C GLU A 94 -22.32 -3.44 5.23
N TYR A 95 -22.33 -4.34 4.24
CA TYR A 95 -22.09 -3.96 2.86
C TYR A 95 -23.33 -3.18 2.39
N ALA A 96 -23.24 -1.85 2.44
CA ALA A 96 -24.21 -0.99 1.77
C ALA A 96 -24.26 -1.25 0.25
N THR A 97 -23.32 -2.01 -0.32
CA THR A 97 -23.41 -2.53 -1.68
C THR A 97 -22.93 -3.97 -1.79
N GLU A 98 -23.78 -4.85 -2.33
CA GLU A 98 -23.39 -6.18 -2.83
C GLU A 98 -22.24 -6.12 -3.86
N THR A 99 -21.92 -4.92 -4.38
CA THR A 99 -20.93 -4.66 -5.43
C THR A 99 -19.58 -4.15 -4.91
N GLY A 100 -19.45 -3.78 -3.62
CA GLY A 100 -18.21 -3.19 -3.08
C GLY A 100 -17.91 -1.80 -3.62
N VAL A 101 -18.91 -1.07 -4.13
CA VAL A 101 -18.78 0.29 -4.65
C VAL A 101 -19.41 1.28 -3.67
N PHE A 102 -18.69 2.37 -3.36
CA PHE A 102 -19.20 3.48 -2.55
C PHE A 102 -19.29 4.75 -3.38
N HIS A 103 -20.51 5.27 -3.54
CA HIS A 103 -20.75 6.54 -4.24
C HIS A 103 -20.64 7.70 -3.26
N LEU A 104 -19.58 8.49 -3.37
CA LEU A 104 -19.29 9.60 -2.46
C LEU A 104 -19.08 10.91 -3.24
N LYS A 105 -18.93 11.99 -2.49
CA LYS A 105 -18.44 13.26 -3.01
C LYS A 105 -17.23 13.73 -2.23
N VAL A 106 -16.34 14.48 -2.86
CA VAL A 106 -15.20 15.10 -2.19
C VAL A 106 -15.17 16.61 -2.43
N VAL A 107 -14.79 17.36 -1.39
CA VAL A 107 -14.68 18.84 -1.40
C VAL A 107 -13.37 19.24 -0.72
N GLY A 108 -12.62 20.14 -1.35
CA GLY A 108 -11.47 20.80 -0.73
C GLY A 108 -11.88 22.13 -0.11
N GLU A 109 -11.28 22.48 1.02
CA GLU A 109 -11.49 23.73 1.75
C GLU A 109 -10.14 24.39 2.09
N ASP A 110 -10.02 25.67 1.78
CA ASP A 110 -8.81 26.44 2.09
C ASP A 110 -8.77 26.99 3.52
N CYS A 111 -7.59 27.45 3.93
CA CYS A 111 -7.35 28.01 5.26
C CYS A 111 -7.80 29.48 5.42
N ASN A 112 -8.42 30.08 4.40
CA ASN A 112 -8.75 31.50 4.42
C ASN A 112 -9.96 31.78 5.32
N HIS A 113 -10.11 33.04 5.73
CA HIS A 113 -11.31 33.50 6.44
C HIS A 113 -11.92 34.67 5.65
N PRO A 114 -13.12 34.51 5.04
CA PRO A 114 -13.93 33.29 5.00
C PRO A 114 -13.28 32.16 4.18
N HIS A 115 -13.58 30.92 4.55
CA HIS A 115 -13.09 29.74 3.83
C HIS A 115 -13.72 29.67 2.43
N HIS A 116 -12.93 29.24 1.45
CA HIS A 116 -13.38 28.90 0.11
C HIS A 116 -13.39 27.38 -0.06
N ARG A 117 -14.37 26.89 -0.83
CA ARG A 117 -14.55 25.46 -1.12
C ARG A 117 -14.56 25.20 -2.62
N THR A 118 -14.01 24.06 -3.01
CA THR A 118 -14.17 23.55 -4.39
C THR A 118 -15.61 23.10 -4.63
N LYS A 119 -16.00 22.95 -5.90
CA LYS A 119 -17.25 22.26 -6.23
C LYS A 119 -17.17 20.79 -5.77
N PRO A 120 -18.24 20.20 -5.22
CA PRO A 120 -18.26 18.78 -4.89
C PRO A 120 -18.01 17.91 -6.11
N TRP A 121 -17.07 16.97 -5.98
CA TRP A 121 -16.70 16.05 -7.04
C TRP A 121 -17.19 14.64 -6.74
N ALA A 122 -17.87 14.00 -7.69
CA ALA A 122 -18.38 12.64 -7.53
C ALA A 122 -17.26 11.61 -7.70
N ILE A 123 -17.13 10.72 -6.71
CA ILE A 123 -16.14 9.64 -6.72
C ILE A 123 -16.80 8.31 -6.35
N ASN A 124 -16.50 7.29 -7.15
CA ASN A 124 -16.82 5.90 -6.87
C ASN A 124 -15.59 5.23 -6.26
N LEU A 125 -15.65 4.85 -4.99
CA LEU A 125 -14.62 4.01 -4.38
C LEU A 125 -14.98 2.55 -4.61
N LEU A 126 -14.16 1.84 -5.39
CA LEU A 126 -14.30 0.42 -5.63
C LEU A 126 -13.37 -0.34 -4.69
N LEU A 127 -13.94 -1.18 -3.82
CA LEU A 127 -13.21 -2.17 -3.05
C LEU A 127 -12.90 -3.35 -3.96
N VAL A 128 -11.62 -3.61 -4.23
CA VAL A 128 -11.20 -4.74 -5.06
C VAL A 128 -10.84 -5.91 -4.14
N PRO A 129 -11.68 -6.95 -4.01
CA PRO A 129 -11.38 -8.09 -3.17
C PRO A 129 -10.24 -8.90 -3.79
N THR A 130 -9.25 -9.29 -2.99
CA THR A 130 -8.23 -10.25 -3.41
C THR A 130 -8.42 -11.55 -2.63
N GLU A 131 -8.82 -12.63 -3.29
CA GLU A 131 -8.97 -13.95 -2.65
C GLU A 131 -7.63 -14.63 -2.34
N LYS A 132 -6.48 -14.07 -2.75
CA LYS A 132 -5.15 -14.66 -2.53
C LYS A 132 -4.28 -13.72 -1.70
N PRO A 133 -3.23 -14.23 -1.03
CA PRO A 133 -2.23 -13.37 -0.43
C PRO A 133 -1.62 -12.44 -1.46
N VAL A 134 -1.14 -11.29 -1.02
CA VAL A 134 -0.59 -10.33 -1.95
C VAL A 134 0.65 -9.61 -1.41
N TRP A 135 1.71 -9.58 -2.25
CA TRP A 135 3.05 -9.10 -1.91
C TRP A 135 3.24 -7.58 -1.87
N SER A 136 3.84 -7.01 -0.83
CA SER A 136 4.07 -5.55 -0.73
C SER A 136 4.82 -4.97 -1.93
N GLU A 137 5.66 -5.78 -2.58
CA GLU A 137 6.36 -5.45 -3.83
C GLU A 137 5.98 -6.39 -4.98
N ARG A 138 6.13 -5.92 -6.23
CA ARG A 138 5.96 -6.78 -7.42
C ARG A 138 7.13 -7.74 -7.62
N GLN A 139 8.32 -7.35 -7.17
CA GLN A 139 9.54 -8.14 -7.15
C GLN A 139 10.49 -7.57 -6.10
N TYR A 140 11.36 -8.39 -5.52
CA TYR A 140 12.35 -7.94 -4.54
C TYR A 140 13.76 -8.02 -5.10
N SER A 141 14.63 -7.11 -4.64
CA SER A 141 16.05 -7.14 -4.97
C SER A 141 16.88 -6.81 -3.73
N PHE A 142 17.79 -7.72 -3.39
CA PHE A 142 18.70 -7.57 -2.25
C PHE A 142 20.16 -7.57 -2.74
N GLN A 143 20.99 -6.80 -2.04
CA GLN A 143 22.44 -6.82 -2.21
C GLN A 143 23.08 -7.18 -0.88
N VAL A 144 23.98 -8.16 -0.89
CA VAL A 144 24.69 -8.65 0.30
C VAL A 144 26.18 -8.74 0.04
N ASP A 145 26.98 -8.54 1.07
CA ASP A 145 28.43 -8.68 0.96
C ASP A 145 28.86 -10.14 0.89
N SER A 146 29.94 -10.40 0.15
CA SER A 146 30.49 -11.76 -0.02
C SER A 146 30.96 -12.38 1.30
N ASN A 147 31.28 -11.58 2.32
CA ASN A 147 31.64 -12.08 3.65
C ASN A 147 30.43 -12.46 4.53
N LEU A 148 29.20 -12.40 4.01
CA LEU A 148 28.01 -12.81 4.75
C LEU A 148 28.15 -14.29 5.17
N PRO A 149 28.17 -14.59 6.48
CA PRO A 149 28.34 -15.95 6.97
C PRO A 149 27.04 -16.74 6.82
N ALA A 150 27.12 -18.06 7.06
CA ALA A 150 25.94 -18.89 7.24
C ALA A 150 25.05 -18.32 8.37
N GLY A 151 23.74 -18.28 8.14
CA GLY A 151 22.75 -17.67 9.03
C GLY A 151 22.59 -16.15 8.87
N GLY A 152 23.44 -15.49 8.08
CA GLY A 152 23.36 -14.06 7.81
C GLY A 152 22.07 -13.66 7.08
N VAL A 153 21.50 -12.51 7.44
CA VAL A 153 20.27 -12.00 6.85
C VAL A 153 20.53 -11.42 5.47
N VAL A 154 19.75 -11.85 4.49
CA VAL A 154 19.78 -11.35 3.11
C VAL A 154 18.77 -10.24 2.91
N GLY A 155 17.58 -10.39 3.48
CA GLY A 155 16.49 -9.44 3.35
C GLY A 155 15.18 -9.97 3.93
N LYS A 156 14.13 -9.15 3.89
CA LYS A 156 12.77 -9.54 4.29
C LYS A 156 11.81 -9.25 3.14
N VAL A 157 10.97 -10.22 2.83
CA VAL A 157 9.82 -10.05 1.95
C VAL A 157 8.55 -10.00 2.78
N THR A 158 7.50 -9.35 2.29
CA THR A 158 6.24 -9.20 3.02
C THR A 158 5.06 -9.41 2.07
N ALA A 159 4.12 -10.24 2.50
CA ALA A 159 2.82 -10.42 1.86
C ALA A 159 1.72 -10.19 2.89
N TYR A 160 0.54 -9.83 2.42
CA TYR A 160 -0.64 -9.63 3.26
C TYR A 160 -1.69 -10.66 2.88
N ALA A 161 -2.27 -11.31 3.88
CA ALA A 161 -3.36 -12.25 3.65
C ALA A 161 -4.61 -11.52 3.14
N ALA A 162 -5.39 -12.23 2.33
CA ALA A 162 -6.75 -11.81 2.03
C ALA A 162 -7.53 -11.69 3.34
N LEU A 163 -8.21 -10.57 3.54
CA LEU A 163 -9.10 -10.36 4.69
C LEU A 163 -10.16 -11.47 4.72
N ASP A 164 -10.13 -12.30 5.77
CA ASP A 164 -11.12 -13.34 6.04
C ASP A 164 -12.09 -12.84 7.12
N PRO A 165 -13.25 -12.28 6.72
CA PRO A 165 -14.20 -11.72 7.67
C PRO A 165 -14.86 -12.79 8.53
N GLU A 166 -14.85 -14.07 8.15
CA GLU A 166 -15.46 -15.12 8.97
C GLU A 166 -14.68 -15.41 10.27
N ARG A 167 -13.43 -14.94 10.38
CA ARG A 167 -12.54 -15.36 11.47
C ARG A 167 -12.36 -14.39 12.65
N GLY A 168 -12.98 -13.22 12.70
CA GLY A 168 -12.67 -12.21 13.74
C GLY A 168 -11.22 -11.67 13.64
N LEU A 169 -10.97 -10.40 14.02
CA LEU A 169 -9.61 -9.83 13.98
C LEU A 169 -8.80 -10.42 15.13
N GLU A 170 -9.48 -10.73 16.22
CA GLU A 170 -8.98 -11.41 17.41
C GLU A 170 -8.56 -12.86 17.14
N ASN A 171 -9.10 -13.52 16.10
CA ASN A 171 -8.64 -14.84 15.66
C ASN A 171 -7.92 -14.77 14.31
N ARG A 172 -7.34 -13.61 13.97
CA ARG A 172 -6.40 -13.49 12.86
C ARG A 172 -5.19 -14.37 13.17
N LEU A 173 -5.16 -15.52 12.53
CA LEU A 173 -4.03 -16.45 12.61
C LEU A 173 -2.86 -15.89 11.79
N GLY A 174 -1.65 -16.34 12.13
CA GLY A 174 -0.42 -15.96 11.43
C GLY A 174 0.34 -14.85 12.13
N ASP A 175 1.24 -14.20 11.40
CA ASP A 175 1.93 -13.00 11.84
C ASP A 175 1.05 -11.75 11.72
N ASP A 176 1.62 -10.57 12.01
CA ASP A 176 0.92 -9.27 11.95
C ASP A 176 0.33 -8.95 10.55
N THR A 177 0.73 -9.69 9.51
CA THR A 177 0.23 -9.56 8.14
C THR A 177 -0.84 -10.60 7.77
N GLY A 178 -1.23 -11.45 8.72
CA GLY A 178 -2.17 -12.56 8.54
C GLY A 178 -1.56 -13.76 7.81
N MET A 179 -0.24 -13.77 7.65
CA MET A 179 0.48 -14.82 6.93
C MET A 179 0.89 -15.93 7.88
N CYS A 180 0.64 -17.18 7.50
CA CYS A 180 1.00 -18.34 8.32
C CYS A 180 2.37 -18.91 7.97
N ASN A 181 2.78 -18.80 6.70
CA ASN A 181 4.06 -19.36 6.28
C ASN A 181 4.62 -18.69 5.02
N TYR A 182 5.93 -18.83 4.85
CA TYR A 182 6.66 -18.50 3.63
C TYR A 182 7.56 -19.67 3.24
N ALA A 183 7.73 -19.91 1.95
CA ALA A 183 8.64 -20.94 1.45
C ALA A 183 9.42 -20.43 0.23
N ILE A 184 10.68 -20.82 0.12
CA ILE A 184 11.45 -20.65 -1.12
C ILE A 184 11.21 -21.89 -1.98
N ASN A 185 10.78 -21.68 -3.23
CA ASN A 185 10.83 -22.76 -4.22
C ASN A 185 12.30 -22.99 -4.57
N HIS A 186 12.81 -24.20 -4.33
CA HIS A 186 14.22 -24.56 -4.52
C HIS A 186 14.46 -25.31 -5.83
N PRO A 187 14.63 -24.63 -6.97
CA PRO A 187 14.90 -25.34 -8.22
C PRO A 187 16.33 -25.90 -8.26
N ASP A 188 17.38 -25.22 -7.76
CA ASP A 188 18.74 -25.62 -8.16
C ASP A 188 19.89 -25.54 -7.14
N ASN A 189 19.81 -24.91 -5.96
CA ASN A 189 21.04 -24.72 -5.15
C ASN A 189 20.93 -24.55 -3.62
N ASN A 190 19.73 -24.53 -3.01
CA ASN A 190 19.53 -24.48 -1.55
C ASN A 190 20.40 -23.45 -0.77
N LEU A 191 20.86 -22.36 -1.41
CA LEU A 191 21.78 -21.38 -0.80
C LEU A 191 21.10 -20.50 0.24
N PHE A 192 19.79 -20.33 0.12
CA PHE A 192 19.00 -19.44 0.95
C PHE A 192 17.88 -20.24 1.61
N ASP A 193 17.50 -19.80 2.80
CA ASP A 193 16.36 -20.29 3.56
C ASP A 193 15.48 -19.11 3.96
N ILE A 194 14.21 -19.36 4.26
CA ILE A 194 13.26 -18.35 4.69
C ILE A 194 12.50 -18.82 5.92
N ASN A 195 12.31 -17.94 6.89
CA ASN A 195 11.49 -18.25 8.05
C ASN A 195 10.00 -17.91 7.82
N GLY A 196 9.15 -18.31 8.76
CA GLY A 196 7.70 -18.05 8.70
C GLY A 196 7.29 -16.56 8.74
N HIS A 197 8.23 -15.63 8.91
CA HIS A 197 8.01 -14.18 8.88
C HIS A 197 8.63 -13.49 7.65
N GLY A 198 8.99 -14.28 6.63
CA GLY A 198 9.51 -13.76 5.37
C GLY A 198 10.97 -13.29 5.39
N VAL A 199 11.74 -13.58 6.45
CA VAL A 199 13.17 -13.21 6.53
C VAL A 199 14.03 -14.27 5.85
N ILE A 200 14.70 -13.86 4.79
CA ILE A 200 15.61 -14.70 4.00
C ILE A 200 16.99 -14.66 4.63
N ARG A 201 17.61 -15.83 4.81
CA ARG A 201 18.96 -16.01 5.34
C ARG A 201 19.81 -16.87 4.42
N SER A 202 21.11 -16.63 4.44
CA SER A 202 22.07 -17.51 3.79
C SER A 202 22.23 -18.82 4.58
N ARG A 203 22.25 -19.97 3.91
CA ARG A 203 22.55 -21.27 4.54
C ARG A 203 24.04 -21.57 4.60
N ILE A 204 24.83 -20.89 3.76
CA ILE A 204 26.28 -21.09 3.66
C ILE A 204 27.02 -19.74 3.62
N PRO A 205 28.34 -19.69 3.86
CA PRO A 205 29.13 -18.50 3.58
C PRO A 205 29.12 -18.13 2.08
N LEU A 206 29.00 -16.84 1.76
CA LEU A 206 28.84 -16.36 0.37
C LEU A 206 30.14 -15.97 -0.33
N GLU A 207 31.30 -16.20 0.27
CA GLU A 207 32.59 -15.72 -0.25
C GLU A 207 32.89 -16.25 -1.66
N ARG A 208 32.61 -17.53 -1.90
CA ARG A 208 32.76 -18.20 -3.22
C ARG A 208 31.69 -17.82 -4.25
N HIS A 209 30.81 -16.90 -3.88
CA HIS A 209 29.69 -16.42 -4.68
C HIS A 209 29.76 -14.92 -4.96
N SER A 210 30.87 -14.27 -4.62
CA SER A 210 31.14 -12.87 -5.01
C SER A 210 30.91 -12.64 -6.51
N GLY A 211 30.20 -11.56 -6.84
CA GLY A 211 29.82 -11.18 -8.20
C GLY A 211 28.65 -11.99 -8.79
N LYS A 212 28.12 -13.00 -8.09
CA LYS A 212 27.00 -13.82 -8.58
C LYS A 212 25.66 -13.19 -8.24
N ARG A 213 24.69 -13.46 -9.13
CA ARG A 213 23.29 -13.08 -8.95
C ARG A 213 22.44 -14.34 -8.89
N PHE A 214 21.54 -14.40 -7.93
CA PHE A 214 20.60 -15.49 -7.72
C PHE A 214 19.18 -14.99 -7.94
N SER A 215 18.34 -15.83 -8.53
CA SER A 215 16.91 -15.59 -8.67
C SER A 215 16.18 -16.72 -7.98
N ILE A 216 15.37 -16.39 -6.99
CA ILE A 216 14.54 -17.35 -6.25
C ILE A 216 13.08 -16.91 -6.29
N ASN A 217 12.18 -17.88 -6.22
CA ASN A 217 10.74 -17.63 -6.09
C ASN A 217 10.34 -17.90 -4.65
N VAL A 218 9.74 -16.91 -4.00
CA VAL A 218 9.20 -17.06 -2.64
C VAL A 218 7.68 -17.16 -2.74
N THR A 219 7.09 -18.13 -2.05
CA THR A 219 5.65 -18.33 -1.95
C THR A 219 5.19 -18.03 -0.53
N ALA A 220 4.15 -17.20 -0.39
CA ALA A 220 3.50 -16.88 0.87
C ALA A 220 2.19 -17.67 1.00
N PHE A 221 1.85 -18.12 2.20
CA PHE A 221 0.66 -18.92 2.51
C PHE A 221 -0.13 -18.27 3.65
N ASP A 222 -1.38 -17.86 3.38
CA ASP A 222 -2.26 -17.39 4.45
C ASP A 222 -2.72 -18.56 5.34
N CYS A 223 -3.52 -18.26 6.35
CA CYS A 223 -4.00 -19.23 7.33
C CYS A 223 -5.33 -19.87 6.96
N HIS A 224 -5.76 -19.77 5.70
CA HIS A 224 -7.06 -20.28 5.26
C HIS A 224 -7.11 -21.82 5.33
N ILE A 225 -8.28 -22.36 5.70
CA ILE A 225 -8.54 -23.80 5.89
C ILE A 225 -9.70 -24.18 4.97
N PRO A 226 -9.70 -25.37 4.34
CA PRO A 226 -8.73 -26.46 4.51
C PRO A 226 -7.42 -26.27 3.75
N VAL A 227 -7.41 -25.40 2.74
CA VAL A 227 -6.24 -25.18 1.89
C VAL A 227 -5.78 -23.73 2.02
N PRO A 228 -4.54 -23.48 2.48
CA PRO A 228 -3.95 -22.16 2.48
C PRO A 228 -3.95 -21.54 1.09
N ARG A 229 -4.40 -20.31 1.00
CA ARG A 229 -4.32 -19.54 -0.24
C ARG A 229 -2.89 -19.04 -0.35
N ARG A 230 -2.37 -19.02 -1.57
CA ARG A 230 -0.95 -18.76 -1.82
C ARG A 230 -0.71 -17.82 -2.98
N ALA A 231 0.40 -17.08 -2.90
CA ALA A 231 0.91 -16.27 -3.99
C ALA A 231 2.44 -16.32 -4.01
N THR A 232 3.04 -16.16 -5.18
CA THR A 232 4.49 -16.27 -5.40
C THR A 232 5.06 -14.96 -5.94
N VAL A 233 6.26 -14.57 -5.48
CA VAL A 233 7.02 -13.39 -5.94
C VAL A 233 8.45 -13.77 -6.31
N ALA A 234 9.00 -13.07 -7.30
CA ALA A 234 10.41 -13.19 -7.68
C ALA A 234 11.30 -12.34 -6.75
N VAL A 235 12.44 -12.91 -6.35
CA VAL A 235 13.45 -12.26 -5.52
C VAL A 235 14.82 -12.42 -6.18
N SER A 236 15.50 -11.30 -6.41
CA SER A 236 16.88 -11.28 -6.90
C SER A 236 17.85 -10.97 -5.76
N VAL A 237 18.91 -11.77 -5.62
CA VAL A 237 19.98 -11.54 -4.63
C VAL A 237 21.29 -11.35 -5.38
N PHE A 238 21.96 -10.22 -5.18
CA PHE A 238 23.29 -9.96 -5.72
C PHE A 238 24.33 -10.00 -4.61
N VAL A 239 25.33 -10.86 -4.76
CA VAL A 239 26.46 -10.94 -3.82
C VAL A 239 27.57 -10.04 -4.33
N ARG A 240 27.76 -8.91 -3.66
CA ARG A 240 28.80 -7.94 -4.02
C ARG A 240 30.13 -8.30 -3.36
N SER A 241 31.21 -8.04 -4.09
CA SER A 241 32.56 -8.19 -3.56
C SER A 241 32.77 -7.24 -2.40
N ASN A 242 33.26 -7.76 -1.28
CA ASN A 242 33.70 -6.89 -0.19
C ASN A 242 34.99 -6.16 -0.62
N CYS A 243 35.02 -4.83 -0.53
CA CYS A 243 36.25 -4.05 -0.70
C CYS A 243 37.03 -4.08 0.62
N THR A 244 38.06 -4.92 0.71
CA THR A 244 39.09 -4.74 1.74
C THR A 244 40.03 -3.63 1.30
N ILE A 245 40.08 -2.52 2.04
CA ILE A 245 41.14 -1.53 1.88
C ILE A 245 42.43 -2.21 2.35
N GLU A 246 43.36 -2.48 1.44
CA GLU A 246 44.72 -2.87 1.79
C GLU A 246 45.39 -1.70 2.52
N TRP A 247 45.72 -1.89 3.80
CA TRP A 247 46.41 -0.89 4.60
C TRP A 247 47.88 -0.84 4.17
N ASN A 248 48.26 0.14 3.34
CA ASN A 248 49.64 0.40 2.91
C ASN A 248 50.43 1.24 3.93
N GLY A 249 50.46 0.79 5.18
CA GLY A 249 51.29 1.40 6.21
C GLY A 249 52.74 0.96 6.08
N LYS A 250 53.63 1.85 5.63
CA LYS A 250 55.08 1.67 5.84
C LYS A 250 55.46 2.13 7.25
N TYR A 251 56.16 1.27 7.98
CA TYR A 251 56.85 1.57 9.24
C TYR A 251 57.95 2.63 9.05
#